data_AF-A0A935JX42-F1
#
_entry.id   AF-A0A935JX42-F1
#
_cell.length_a   1.000
_cell.length_b   1.000
_cell.length_c   1.000
_cell.angle_alpha   90.00
_cell.angle_beta   90.00
_cell.angle_gamma   90.00
#
_symmetry.space_group_name_H-M   'P 1'
#
loop_
_entity.id
_entity.type
_entity.pdbx_description
1 polymer ?
#
loop_
_entity_poly.entity_id
_entity_poly.type
_entity_poly.pdbx_seq_one_letter_code
_entity_poly.pdbx_strand_id
1 'polypeptide(L)'
;MLYELRDIKPAAASWNPSGVASDHYKLTTDLRPWVGKDAILITQDPPGDDFTQRFASIEQLPTLSAPLDAQTSRNMDVYLLRGFKGY
;
A
#
# COMPACT_ATOMS: atom_id res chain seq x y z
N MET A 1 -17.28 -16.13 3.18
CA MET A 1 -16.53 -16.91 2.19
C MET A 1 -15.25 -16.14 1.89
N LEU A 2 -14.10 -16.67 2.27
CA LEU A 2 -12.79 -16.06 2.04
C LEU A 2 -12.27 -16.57 0.69
N TYR A 3 -11.96 -15.66 -0.23
CA TYR A 3 -11.25 -16.00 -1.46
C TYR A 3 -9.76 -15.83 -1.22
N GLU A 4 -9.00 -16.93 -1.28
CA GLU A 4 -7.54 -16.91 -1.16
C GLU A 4 -6.93 -17.03 -2.57
N LEU A 5 -6.07 -16.09 -2.96
CA LEU A 5 -5.18 -16.23 -4.10
C LEU A 5 -4.08 -17.23 -3.73
N ARG A 6 -4.34 -18.51 -3.92
CA ARG A 6 -3.34 -19.58 -3.72
C ARG A 6 -2.38 -19.61 -4.90
N ASP A 7 -1.10 -19.80 -4.61
CA ASP A 7 0.01 -19.94 -5.57
C ASP A 7 0.29 -18.73 -6.47
N ILE A 8 -0.33 -17.57 -6.19
CA ILE A 8 0.00 -16.30 -6.83
C ILE A 8 0.75 -15.43 -5.82
N LYS A 9 1.92 -14.91 -6.25
CA LYS A 9 2.73 -13.95 -5.48
C LYS A 9 2.52 -12.54 -6.06
N PRO A 10 1.46 -11.83 -5.65
CA PRO A 10 1.15 -10.51 -6.19
C PRO A 10 2.26 -9.52 -5.83
N ALA A 11 2.64 -8.68 -6.80
CA ALA A 11 3.66 -7.66 -6.61
C ALA A 11 3.20 -6.48 -5.73
N ALA A 12 1.89 -6.33 -5.54
CA ALA A 12 1.29 -5.25 -4.76
C ALA A 12 0.12 -5.81 -3.94
N ALA A 13 -0.08 -5.25 -2.75
CA ALA A 13 -1.19 -5.53 -1.87
C ALA A 13 -1.52 -4.28 -1.05
N SER A 14 -2.75 -4.16 -0.59
CA SER A 14 -3.12 -3.12 0.38
C SER A 14 -2.55 -3.44 1.75
N TRP A 15 -2.26 -2.41 2.54
CA TRP A 15 -1.74 -2.59 3.90
C TRP A 15 -2.82 -3.09 4.88
N ASN A 16 -2.48 -4.05 5.76
CA ASN A 16 -3.35 -4.64 6.78
C ASN A 16 -2.73 -4.66 8.18
N PRO A 17 -2.69 -3.54 8.91
CA PRO A 17 -2.13 -3.53 10.26
C PRO A 17 -2.94 -4.33 11.28
N SER A 18 -4.27 -4.45 11.09
CA SER A 18 -5.14 -5.18 12.02
C SER A 18 -5.18 -6.69 11.76
N GLY A 19 -4.69 -7.15 10.61
CA GLY A 19 -4.76 -8.55 10.20
C GLY A 19 -6.18 -9.06 9.89
N VAL A 20 -7.16 -8.16 9.75
CA VAL A 20 -8.55 -8.52 9.47
C VAL A 20 -8.81 -8.50 7.97
N ALA A 21 -9.35 -9.57 7.41
CA ALA A 21 -9.85 -9.61 6.03
C ALA A 21 -11.26 -9.01 5.98
N SER A 22 -11.37 -7.70 5.75
CA SER A 22 -12.63 -6.95 5.83
C SER A 22 -13.25 -6.58 4.48
N ASP A 23 -12.57 -6.85 3.36
CA ASP A 23 -13.01 -6.52 2.02
C ASP A 23 -12.77 -7.74 1.11
N HIS A 24 -13.83 -8.17 0.42
CA HIS A 24 -13.90 -9.45 -0.29
C HIS A 24 -13.01 -9.50 -1.54
N TYR A 25 -12.58 -8.35 -2.06
CA TYR A 25 -11.74 -8.26 -3.26
C TYR A 25 -10.40 -7.57 -2.99
N LYS A 26 -10.25 -6.94 -1.83
CA LYS A 26 -9.01 -6.28 -1.45
C LYS A 26 -7.98 -7.33 -1.03
N LEU A 27 -6.94 -7.45 -1.84
CA LEU A 27 -5.74 -8.13 -1.41
C LEU A 27 -5.06 -7.29 -0.32
N THR A 28 -4.87 -7.87 0.85
CA THR A 28 -4.23 -7.18 1.98
C THR A 28 -2.99 -7.93 2.45
N THR A 29 -1.97 -7.21 2.94
CA THR A 29 -0.72 -7.80 3.43
C THR A 29 -0.32 -7.26 4.80
N ASP A 30 0.29 -8.13 5.59
CA ASP A 30 0.92 -7.81 6.87
C ASP A 30 2.38 -7.41 6.64
N LEU A 31 2.77 -6.23 7.14
CA LEU A 31 4.14 -5.72 6.98
C LEU A 31 5.10 -6.20 8.08
N ARG A 32 4.64 -6.88 9.14
CA ARG A 32 5.51 -7.40 10.22
C ARG A 32 6.71 -8.22 9.71
N PRO A 33 6.59 -9.09 8.70
CA PRO A 33 7.75 -9.80 8.12
C PRO A 33 8.76 -8.91 7.38
N TRP A 34 8.48 -7.62 7.23
CA TRP A 34 9.22 -6.67 6.40
C TRP A 34 9.85 -5.53 7.22
N VAL A 35 9.94 -5.67 8.54
CA VAL A 35 10.67 -4.71 9.40
C VAL A 35 12.10 -4.49 8.87
N GLY A 36 12.51 -3.22 8.83
CA GLY A 36 13.77 -2.74 8.28
C GLY A 36 13.80 -2.57 6.76
N LYS A 37 12.77 -3.01 6.02
CA LYS A 37 12.73 -2.92 4.56
C LYS A 37 12.05 -1.65 4.07
N ASP A 38 12.31 -1.33 2.82
CA ASP A 38 11.68 -0.23 2.09
C ASP A 38 10.43 -0.71 1.35
N ALA A 39 9.52 0.23 1.07
CA ALA A 39 8.29 -0.03 0.34
C ALA A 39 7.92 1.15 -0.57
N ILE A 40 7.13 0.87 -1.60
CA ILE A 40 6.46 1.88 -2.40
C ILE A 40 5.00 1.91 -1.98
N LEU A 41 4.52 3.09 -1.57
CA LEU A 41 3.10 3.34 -1.36
C LEU A 41 2.54 4.04 -2.59
N ILE A 42 1.41 3.52 -3.09
CA ILE A 42 0.59 4.17 -4.11
C ILE A 42 -0.76 4.41 -3.46
N THR A 43 -1.19 5.67 -3.40
CA THR A 43 -2.42 6.08 -2.70
C THR A 43 -3.10 7.22 -3.43
N GLN A 44 -4.41 7.37 -3.23
CA GLN A 44 -5.15 8.55 -3.72
C GLN A 44 -5.18 9.67 -2.69
N ASP A 45 -5.07 9.31 -1.41
CA ASP A 45 -5.08 10.24 -0.29
C ASP A 45 -3.70 10.23 0.38
N PRO A 46 -3.15 11.40 0.76
CA PRO A 46 -1.88 11.47 1.48
C PRO A 46 -1.91 10.64 2.76
N PRO A 47 -0.82 9.90 3.07
CA PRO A 47 -0.77 9.11 4.29
C PRO A 47 -0.77 10.01 5.53
N GLY A 48 -1.59 9.66 6.53
CA GLY A 48 -1.62 10.35 7.82
C GLY A 48 -0.44 10.01 8.73
N ASP A 49 -0.24 10.82 9.78
CA ASP A 49 0.93 10.74 10.66
C ASP A 49 1.14 9.37 11.32
N ASP A 50 0.06 8.72 11.72
CA ASP A 50 0.13 7.38 12.32
C ASP A 50 0.81 6.37 11.36
N PHE A 51 0.56 6.49 10.06
CA PHE A 51 1.23 5.67 9.05
C PHE A 51 2.68 6.10 8.88
N THR A 52 2.91 7.40 8.72
CA THR A 52 4.23 7.91 8.33
C THR A 52 5.29 7.66 9.40
N GLN A 53 4.92 7.74 10.69
CA GLN A 53 5.82 7.50 11.81
C GLN A 53 6.39 6.07 11.85
N ARG A 54 5.70 5.10 11.23
CA ARG A 54 6.13 3.70 11.12
C ARG A 54 7.27 3.50 10.13
N PHE A 55 7.72 4.53 9.44
CA PHE A 55 8.87 4.48 8.53
C PHE A 55 9.96 5.44 8.99
N ALA A 56 11.22 5.14 8.67
CA ALA A 56 12.36 5.99 9.00
C ALA A 56 12.32 7.30 8.22
N SER A 57 11.92 7.25 6.95
CA SER A 57 11.69 8.43 6.12
C SER A 57 10.64 8.15 5.06
N ILE A 58 10.02 9.22 4.57
CA ILE A 58 9.07 9.21 3.46
C ILE A 58 9.45 10.29 2.47
N GLU A 59 9.50 9.92 1.21
CA GLU A 59 9.81 10.80 0.08
C GLU A 59 8.69 10.70 -0.94
N GLN A 60 8.11 11.83 -1.36
CA GLN A 60 7.12 11.85 -2.43
C GLN A 60 7.82 11.72 -3.78
N LEU A 61 7.39 10.74 -4.57
CA LEU A 61 7.80 10.50 -5.94
C LEU A 61 6.77 11.11 -6.92
N PRO A 62 7.05 11.14 -8.24
CA PRO A 62 6.08 11.58 -9.23
C PRO A 62 4.75 10.82 -9.15
N THR A 63 3.66 11.56 -9.34
CA THR A 63 2.30 11.02 -9.33
C THR A 63 2.06 10.12 -10.54
N LEU A 64 1.27 9.06 -10.35
CA LEU A 64 0.76 8.22 -11.44
C LEU A 64 -0.62 8.68 -11.87
N SER A 65 -0.91 8.58 -13.16
CA SER A 65 -2.26 8.76 -13.71
C SER A 65 -2.65 7.53 -14.51
N ALA A 66 -3.79 6.94 -14.16
CA ALA A 66 -4.36 5.80 -14.88
C ALA A 66 -5.71 6.20 -15.48
N PRO A 67 -5.92 6.12 -16.79
CA PRO A 67 -7.24 6.36 -17.38
C PRO A 67 -8.21 5.28 -16.92
N LEU A 68 -9.44 5.68 -16.57
CA LEU A 68 -10.53 4.77 -16.23
C LEU A 68 -11.50 4.63 -17.40
N ASP A 69 -11.74 5.74 -18.12
CA ASP A 69 -12.53 5.79 -19.35
C ASP A 69 -12.06 6.94 -20.26
N ALA A 70 -12.86 7.31 -21.26
CA ALA A 70 -12.53 8.35 -22.23
C ALA A 70 -12.43 9.77 -21.64
N GLN A 71 -12.99 10.01 -20.45
CA GLN A 71 -13.04 11.32 -19.81
C GLN A 71 -12.48 11.35 -18.39
N THR A 72 -12.37 10.20 -17.73
CA THR A 72 -11.93 10.13 -16.34
C THR A 72 -10.58 9.44 -16.20
N SER A 73 -9.75 10.00 -15.32
CA SER A 73 -8.50 9.41 -14.89
C SER A 73 -8.43 9.35 -13.37
N ARG A 74 -7.67 8.38 -12.88
CA ARG A 74 -7.32 8.24 -11.48
C ARG A 74 -5.89 8.71 -11.29
N ASN A 75 -5.73 9.81 -10.57
CA ASN A 75 -4.43 10.28 -10.12
C ASN A 75 -4.09 9.65 -8.77
N MET A 76 -2.84 9.24 -8.60
CA MET A 76 -2.34 8.58 -7.40
C MET A 76 -0.98 9.17 -7.04
N ASP A 77 -0.83 9.53 -5.77
CA ASP A 77 0.47 9.87 -5.21
C ASP A 77 1.29 8.60 -5.00
N VAL A 78 2.59 8.72 -5.25
CA VAL A 78 3.55 7.65 -5.01
C VAL A 78 4.55 8.13 -3.98
N TYR A 79 4.84 7.28 -3.00
CA TYR A 79 5.82 7.56 -1.96
C TYR A 79 6.84 6.43 -1.86
N LEU A 80 8.12 6.80 -1.74
CA LEU A 80 9.16 5.90 -1.29
C LEU A 80 9.21 5.94 0.23
N LEU A 81 8.91 4.79 0.85
CA LEU A 81 8.94 4.60 2.28
C LEU A 81 10.21 3.83 2.64
N ARG A 82 11.05 4.37 3.52
CA ARG A 82 12.29 3.70 3.92
C ARG A 82 12.27 3.20 5.35
N GLY A 83 12.87 2.04 5.56
CA GLY A 83 13.12 1.48 6.88
C GLY A 83 11.85 1.34 7.74
N PHE A 84 10.95 0.44 7.34
CA PHE A 84 9.75 0.13 8.13
C PHE A 84 10.12 -0.29 9.57
N LYS A 85 9.55 0.38 10.57
CA LYS A 85 9.88 0.23 11.99
C LYS A 85 9.01 -0.81 12.73
N GLY A 86 7.88 -1.22 12.15
CA GLY A 86 6.91 -2.11 12.78
C GLY A 86 5.63 -1.41 13.27
N TYR A 87 4.71 -2.20 13.81
CA TYR A 87 3.50 -1.79 14.55
C TYR A 87 3.05 -2.88 15.51
#